data_AF-A0A6I1WP28-F1
#
_entry.id   AF-A0A6I1WP28-F1
#
_cell.length_a   1.000
_cell.length_b   1.000
_cell.length_c   1.000
_cell.angle_alpha   90.00
_cell.angle_beta   90.00
_cell.angle_gamma   90.00
#
_symmetry.space_group_name_H-M   'P 1'
#
loop_
_entity.id
_entity.type
_entity.pdbx_description
1 polymer ?
#
loop_
_entity_poly.entity_id
_entity_poly.type
_entity_poly.pdbx_seq_one_letter_code
_entity_poly.pdbx_strand_id
1 'polypeptide(L)'
;QLLAFKPAVIRGNASEIIGLAGLGSHARGFDTSNDPAQAVPAAVQLLEHTAAVSASGAIDHVVGWVADAQNPPRPWLIKIAGGSAWLPKVTASGCSLGALVAAYTAVASDYLTALVSAHVHFALAAELAEATAKGPGSFATAFIDGLDAVDAELIRAKARFEASPL
;
A
#
# COMPACT_ATOMS: atom_id res chain seq x y z
N GLN A 1 -17.02 0.35 -13.58
CA GLN A 1 -18.09 -0.24 -12.74
C GLN A 1 -17.69 -0.31 -11.26
N LEU A 2 -16.52 -0.85 -10.88
CA LEU A 2 -16.12 -0.99 -9.47
C LEU A 2 -16.02 0.34 -8.69
N LEU A 3 -15.49 1.40 -9.30
CA LEU A 3 -15.38 2.73 -8.67
C LEU A 3 -16.73 3.31 -8.23
N ALA A 4 -17.83 2.93 -8.89
CA ALA A 4 -19.17 3.40 -8.54
C ALA A 4 -19.65 2.89 -7.18
N PHE A 5 -19.06 1.80 -6.66
CA PHE A 5 -19.35 1.27 -5.34
C PHE A 5 -18.61 1.98 -4.21
N LYS A 6 -17.83 3.04 -4.50
CA LYS A 6 -17.09 3.86 -3.53
C LYS A 6 -16.27 2.99 -2.56
N PRO A 7 -15.27 2.24 -3.06
CA PRO A 7 -14.45 1.40 -2.20
C PRO A 7 -13.78 2.26 -1.12
N ALA A 8 -13.65 1.73 0.10
CA ALA A 8 -13.03 2.44 1.22
C ALA A 8 -11.57 2.83 0.91
N VAL A 9 -10.84 1.89 0.31
CA VAL A 9 -9.47 2.06 -0.19
C VAL A 9 -9.30 1.34 -1.53
N ILE A 10 -8.33 1.77 -2.33
CA ILE A 10 -7.91 1.08 -3.55
C ILE A 10 -6.44 0.68 -3.41
N ARG A 11 -6.12 -0.58 -3.68
CA ARG A 11 -4.75 -1.09 -3.64
C ARG A 11 -4.42 -1.86 -4.91
N GLY A 12 -3.27 -1.55 -5.50
CA GLY A 12 -2.73 -2.26 -6.65
C GLY A 12 -1.22 -2.02 -6.77
N ASN A 13 -0.61 -2.64 -7.76
CA ASN A 13 0.72 -2.22 -8.23
C ASN A 13 0.60 -0.94 -9.10
N ALA A 14 1.73 -0.35 -9.48
CA ALA A 14 1.76 0.87 -10.28
C ALA A 14 0.95 0.79 -11.59
N SER A 15 1.08 -0.32 -12.35
CA SER A 15 0.38 -0.52 -13.62
C SER A 15 -1.14 -0.66 -13.44
N GLU A 16 -1.58 -1.32 -12.37
CA GLU A 16 -3.00 -1.47 -12.03
C GLU A 16 -3.65 -0.15 -11.64
N ILE A 17 -2.95 0.66 -10.82
CA ILE A 17 -3.43 1.99 -10.42
C ILE A 17 -3.53 2.93 -11.61
N ILE A 18 -2.49 2.96 -12.45
CA ILE A 18 -2.46 3.73 -13.69
C ILE A 18 -3.61 3.32 -14.62
N GLY A 19 -3.78 2.01 -14.84
CA GLY A 19 -4.84 1.48 -15.69
C GLY A 19 -6.23 1.81 -15.16
N LEU A 20 -6.46 1.69 -13.86
CA LEU A 20 -7.75 1.98 -13.23
C LEU A 20 -8.14 3.46 -13.37
N ALA A 21 -7.19 4.38 -13.19
CA ALA A 21 -7.42 5.83 -13.35
C ALA A 21 -7.72 6.19 -14.82
N GLY A 22 -6.99 5.60 -15.76
CA GLY A 22 -7.21 5.78 -17.21
C GLY A 22 -8.55 5.23 -17.71
N LEU A 23 -9.11 4.21 -17.04
CA LEU A 23 -10.45 3.69 -17.34
C LEU A 23 -11.57 4.51 -16.70
N GLY A 24 -11.28 5.25 -15.61
CA GLY A 24 -12.24 6.07 -14.87
C GLY A 24 -12.41 7.48 -15.41
N SER A 25 -11.46 7.97 -16.22
CA SER A 25 -11.44 9.35 -16.71
C SER A 25 -11.23 9.44 -18.22
N HIS A 26 -11.72 10.52 -18.84
CA HIS A 26 -11.37 10.87 -20.23
C HIS A 26 -9.96 11.51 -20.31
N ALA A 27 -9.14 11.39 -19.26
CA ALA A 27 -7.81 11.99 -19.21
C ALA A 27 -6.84 11.18 -20.08
N ARG A 28 -6.07 11.89 -20.91
CA ARG A 28 -5.09 11.29 -21.82
C ARG A 28 -3.89 10.73 -21.04
N GLY A 29 -3.57 9.47 -21.30
CA GLY A 29 -2.20 8.95 -21.43
C GLY A 29 -1.35 8.97 -20.16
N PHE A 30 -1.57 8.01 -19.27
CA PHE A 30 -0.52 7.53 -18.39
C PHE A 30 0.16 6.34 -19.06
N ASP A 31 1.46 6.43 -19.31
CA ASP A 31 2.24 5.27 -19.76
C ASP A 31 2.27 4.22 -18.64
N THR A 32 2.08 2.94 -19.01
CA THR A 32 2.18 1.85 -18.04
C THR A 32 3.57 1.84 -17.43
N SER A 33 3.65 1.85 -16.09
CA SER A 33 4.91 1.82 -15.36
C SER A 33 4.83 0.80 -14.22
N ASN A 34 5.96 0.18 -13.89
CA ASN A 34 6.12 -0.65 -12.71
C ASN A 34 6.67 0.13 -11.51
N ASP A 35 7.01 1.42 -11.69
CA ASP A 35 7.49 2.30 -10.64
C ASP A 35 6.30 2.97 -9.92
N PRO A 36 6.09 2.69 -8.62
CA PRO A 36 5.05 3.33 -7.82
C PRO A 36 5.07 4.86 -7.83
N ALA A 37 6.25 5.49 -7.97
CA ALA A 37 6.33 6.95 -8.03
C ALA A 37 5.58 7.53 -9.24
N GLN A 38 5.59 6.81 -10.37
CA GLN A 38 4.88 7.22 -11.59
C GLN A 38 3.35 7.03 -11.48
N ALA A 39 2.88 6.24 -10.52
CA ALA A 39 1.45 6.04 -10.28
C ALA A 39 0.82 7.11 -9.39
N VAL A 40 1.61 8.00 -8.77
CA VAL A 40 1.11 9.01 -7.82
C VAL A 40 0.03 9.92 -8.44
N PRO A 41 0.20 10.50 -9.65
CA PRO A 41 -0.86 11.34 -10.24
C PRO A 41 -2.17 10.59 -10.49
N ALA A 42 -2.08 9.34 -10.96
CA ALA A 42 -3.24 8.45 -11.16
C ALA A 42 -3.90 8.10 -9.82
N ALA A 43 -3.11 7.85 -8.77
CA ALA A 43 -3.60 7.56 -7.43
C ALA A 43 -4.34 8.77 -6.83
N VAL A 44 -3.82 10.00 -7.02
CA VAL A 44 -4.48 11.24 -6.59
C VAL A 44 -5.83 11.41 -7.29
N GLN A 45 -5.91 11.14 -8.60
CA GLN A 45 -7.17 11.20 -9.33
C GLN A 45 -8.22 10.23 -8.77
N LEU A 46 -7.80 9.02 -8.40
CA LEU A 46 -8.69 8.02 -7.83
C LEU A 46 -9.24 8.40 -6.44
N LEU A 47 -8.66 9.39 -5.75
CA LEU A 47 -9.19 9.92 -4.48
C LEU A 47 -10.55 10.61 -4.63
N GLU A 48 -11.03 10.88 -5.84
CA GLU A 48 -12.41 11.29 -6.10
C GLU A 48 -13.42 10.16 -5.78
N HIS A 49 -12.96 8.92 -5.73
CA HIS A 49 -13.82 7.73 -5.57
C HIS A 49 -13.54 6.93 -4.30
N THR A 50 -12.45 7.22 -3.59
CA THR A 50 -11.99 6.46 -2.42
C THR A 50 -11.26 7.35 -1.42
N ALA A 51 -11.08 6.88 -0.18
CA ALA A 51 -10.40 7.68 0.85
C ALA A 51 -8.86 7.61 0.74
N ALA A 52 -8.32 6.49 0.29
CA ALA A 52 -6.88 6.29 0.12
C ALA A 52 -6.57 5.29 -1.00
N VAL A 53 -5.42 5.46 -1.66
CA VAL A 53 -4.95 4.63 -2.77
C VAL A 53 -3.50 4.24 -2.54
N SER A 54 -3.13 2.99 -2.75
CA SER A 54 -1.73 2.54 -2.71
C SER A 54 -1.27 1.93 -4.03
N ALA A 55 -0.10 2.33 -4.49
CA ALA A 55 0.69 1.64 -5.50
C ALA A 55 1.86 0.91 -4.83
N SER A 56 1.86 -0.43 -4.85
CA SER A 56 2.93 -1.22 -4.24
C SER A 56 4.11 -1.46 -5.19
N GLY A 57 5.33 -1.51 -4.64
CA GLY A 57 6.57 -1.84 -5.35
C GLY A 57 7.75 -1.97 -4.38
N ALA A 58 8.96 -1.61 -4.82
CA ALA A 58 10.14 -1.63 -3.93
C ALA A 58 10.03 -0.57 -2.81
N ILE A 59 9.39 0.56 -3.11
CA ILE A 59 8.93 1.56 -2.15
C ILE A 59 7.45 1.76 -2.44
N ASP A 60 6.59 1.40 -1.51
CA ASP A 60 5.16 1.57 -1.69
C ASP A 60 4.81 3.06 -1.60
N HIS A 61 3.93 3.52 -2.48
CA HIS A 61 3.43 4.88 -2.48
C HIS A 61 1.94 4.86 -2.14
N VAL A 62 1.57 5.49 -1.04
CA VAL A 62 0.19 5.59 -0.56
C VAL A 62 -0.23 7.05 -0.59
N VAL A 63 -1.37 7.35 -1.20
CA VAL A 63 -1.96 8.68 -1.18
C VAL A 63 -3.31 8.64 -0.47
N GLY A 64 -3.64 9.71 0.24
CA GLY A 64 -4.94 9.83 0.89
C GLY A 64 -5.17 11.21 1.48
N TRP A 65 -6.40 11.47 1.88
CA TRP A 65 -6.79 12.73 2.50
C TRP A 65 -6.35 12.75 3.96
N VAL A 66 -5.66 13.82 4.36
CA VAL A 66 -5.39 14.12 5.77
C VAL A 66 -6.23 15.32 6.17
N ALA A 67 -7.03 15.14 7.21
CA ALA A 67 -7.77 16.24 7.82
C ALA A 67 -6.80 17.10 8.64
N ASP A 68 -6.87 18.41 8.45
CA ASP A 68 -6.18 19.40 9.25
C ASP A 68 -7.26 20.24 9.94
N ALA A 69 -7.18 20.42 11.26
CA ALA A 69 -8.21 21.18 11.98
C ALA A 69 -8.21 22.67 11.59
N GLN A 70 -7.12 23.17 10.99
CA GLN A 70 -6.93 24.56 10.61
C GLN A 70 -6.99 24.79 9.10
N ASN A 71 -6.92 23.74 8.28
CA ASN A 71 -6.87 23.84 6.82
C ASN A 71 -7.87 22.86 6.15
N PRO A 72 -8.35 23.15 4.93
CA PRO A 72 -9.14 22.18 4.19
C PRO A 72 -8.35 20.86 4.00
N PRO A 73 -9.03 19.69 3.96
CA PRO A 73 -8.39 18.41 3.70
C PRO A 73 -7.53 18.48 2.44
N ARG A 74 -6.29 18.01 2.53
CA ARG A 74 -5.37 17.97 1.40
C ARG A 74 -4.84 16.55 1.20
N PRO A 75 -4.51 16.15 -0.04
CA PRO A 75 -3.89 14.87 -0.28
C PRO A 75 -2.46 14.88 0.27
N TRP A 76 -2.04 13.76 0.83
CA TRP A 76 -0.66 13.51 1.23
C TRP A 76 -0.14 12.30 0.48
N LEU A 77 1.18 12.28 0.29
CA LEU A 77 1.92 11.11 -0.16
C LEU A 77 2.69 10.54 1.02
N ILE A 78 2.52 9.23 1.23
CA ILE A 78 3.26 8.43 2.20
C ILE A 78 4.07 7.41 1.41
N LYS A 79 5.39 7.44 1.58
CA LYS A 79 6.32 6.47 0.99
C LYS A 79 6.71 5.46 2.06
N ILE A 80 6.53 4.18 1.80
CA ILE A 80 6.83 3.12 2.77
C ILE A 80 7.97 2.27 2.21
N ALA A 81 9.07 2.22 2.95
CA ALA A 81 10.25 1.45 2.60
C ALA A 81 10.28 0.14 3.39
N GLY A 82 10.98 -0.86 2.83
CA GLY A 82 11.16 -2.15 3.47
C GLY A 82 10.67 -3.30 2.61
N GLY A 83 10.28 -4.39 3.27
CA GLY A 83 9.83 -5.59 2.61
C GLY A 83 10.99 -6.45 2.12
N SER A 84 10.72 -7.26 1.10
CA SER A 84 11.69 -8.21 0.56
C SER A 84 11.57 -8.36 -0.95
N ALA A 85 12.73 -8.48 -1.63
CA ALA A 85 12.80 -8.83 -3.05
C ALA A 85 12.27 -10.25 -3.36
N TRP A 86 11.89 -11.02 -2.33
CA TRP A 86 11.32 -12.35 -2.46
C TRP A 86 9.79 -12.34 -2.51
N LEU A 87 9.14 -11.26 -2.05
CA LEU A 87 7.68 -11.10 -2.15
C LEU A 87 7.16 -11.31 -3.59
N PRO A 88 7.80 -10.77 -4.65
CA PRO A 88 7.35 -11.04 -6.03
C PRO A 88 7.59 -12.48 -6.51
N LYS A 89 8.39 -13.27 -5.78
CA LYS A 89 8.68 -14.68 -6.09
C LYS A 89 7.71 -15.65 -5.39
N VAL A 90 6.83 -15.14 -4.53
CA VAL A 90 5.78 -15.91 -3.87
C VAL A 90 4.44 -15.56 -4.49
N THR A 91 3.72 -16.58 -4.96
CA THR A 91 2.39 -16.38 -5.55
C THR A 91 1.42 -15.79 -4.53
N ALA A 92 0.49 -14.96 -4.99
CA ALA A 92 -0.55 -14.32 -4.19
C ALA A 92 -0.06 -13.43 -3.03
N SER A 93 1.21 -13.01 -2.99
CA SER A 93 1.71 -12.03 -2.00
C SER A 93 0.95 -10.71 -2.07
N GLY A 94 0.71 -10.18 -3.28
CA GLY A 94 -0.11 -8.97 -3.49
C GLY A 94 -1.56 -9.12 -3.05
N CYS A 95 -2.18 -10.29 -3.28
CA CYS A 95 -3.54 -10.58 -2.82
C CYS A 95 -3.61 -10.68 -1.29
N SER A 96 -2.59 -11.27 -0.67
CA SER A 96 -2.47 -11.39 0.79
C SER A 96 -2.36 -10.00 1.45
N LEU A 97 -1.62 -9.07 0.84
CA LEU A 97 -1.62 -7.68 1.30
C LEU A 97 -2.99 -7.01 1.14
N GLY A 98 -3.74 -7.31 0.07
CA GLY A 98 -5.13 -6.87 -0.06
C GLY A 98 -6.03 -7.37 1.10
N ALA A 99 -5.87 -8.64 1.50
CA ALA A 99 -6.59 -9.21 2.65
C ALA A 99 -6.17 -8.56 3.98
N LEU A 100 -4.88 -8.29 4.18
CA LEU A 100 -4.39 -7.61 5.38
C LEU A 100 -4.92 -6.16 5.45
N VAL A 101 -4.91 -5.44 4.33
CA VAL A 101 -5.53 -4.11 4.22
C VAL A 101 -7.00 -4.17 4.64
N ALA A 102 -7.77 -5.14 4.14
CA ALA A 102 -9.16 -5.30 4.54
C ALA A 102 -9.33 -5.49 6.06
N ALA A 103 -8.48 -6.31 6.68
CA ALA A 103 -8.48 -6.51 8.13
C ALA A 103 -8.20 -5.20 8.91
N TYR A 104 -7.20 -4.42 8.49
CA TYR A 104 -6.91 -3.12 9.09
C TYR A 104 -8.06 -2.12 8.90
N THR A 105 -8.68 -2.08 7.71
CA THR A 105 -9.80 -1.16 7.43
C THR A 105 -11.04 -1.46 8.27
N ALA A 106 -11.19 -2.69 8.77
CA ALA A 106 -12.31 -3.06 9.62
C ALA A 106 -12.24 -2.50 11.04
N VAL A 107 -11.06 -2.08 11.51
CA VAL A 107 -10.83 -1.66 12.91
C VAL A 107 -10.19 -0.29 13.07
N ALA A 108 -9.54 0.25 12.04
CA ALA A 108 -8.89 1.55 12.10
C ALA A 108 -9.88 2.72 12.15
N SER A 109 -9.48 3.81 12.79
CA SER A 109 -10.26 5.04 12.87
C SER A 109 -10.38 5.79 11.54
N ASP A 110 -9.40 5.62 10.66
CA ASP A 110 -9.36 6.23 9.34
C ASP A 110 -8.68 5.30 8.33
N TYR A 111 -9.11 5.41 7.06
CA TYR A 111 -8.71 4.49 6.01
C TYR A 111 -7.27 4.69 5.52
N LEU A 112 -6.72 5.90 5.64
CA LEU A 112 -5.32 6.15 5.28
C LEU A 112 -4.38 5.48 6.28
N THR A 113 -4.61 5.66 7.57
CA THR A 113 -3.89 4.96 8.65
C THR A 113 -4.03 3.45 8.51
N ALA A 114 -5.22 2.94 8.17
CA ALA A 114 -5.44 1.52 7.91
C ALA A 114 -4.52 0.98 6.80
N LEU A 115 -4.51 1.67 5.65
CA LEU A 115 -3.75 1.27 4.47
C LEU A 115 -2.24 1.35 4.72
N VAL A 116 -1.77 2.43 5.32
CA VAL A 116 -0.35 2.61 5.71
C VAL A 116 0.07 1.53 6.72
N SER A 117 -0.74 1.28 7.75
CA SER A 117 -0.41 0.30 8.79
C SER A 117 -0.30 -1.11 8.23
N ALA A 118 -1.20 -1.51 7.33
CA ALA A 118 -1.12 -2.80 6.66
C ALA A 118 0.15 -2.95 5.82
N HIS A 119 0.51 -1.93 5.04
CA HIS A 119 1.74 -1.95 4.24
C HIS A 119 3.00 -1.98 5.10
N VAL A 120 3.06 -1.19 6.18
CA VAL A 120 4.18 -1.21 7.14
C VAL A 120 4.31 -2.58 7.80
N HIS A 121 3.21 -3.16 8.29
CA HIS A 121 3.20 -4.49 8.88
C HIS A 121 3.76 -5.52 7.89
N PHE A 122 3.21 -5.54 6.67
CA PHE A 122 3.60 -6.47 5.63
C PHE A 122 5.08 -6.34 5.24
N ALA A 123 5.59 -5.11 5.16
CA ALA A 123 7.01 -4.84 4.90
C ALA A 123 7.91 -5.40 6.02
N LEU A 124 7.56 -5.17 7.28
CA LEU A 124 8.33 -5.68 8.42
C LEU A 124 8.29 -7.20 8.51
N ALA A 125 7.13 -7.82 8.29
CA ALA A 125 7.00 -9.28 8.25
C ALA A 125 7.90 -9.90 7.17
N ALA A 126 7.99 -9.27 5.99
CA ALA A 126 8.87 -9.70 4.92
C ALA A 126 10.36 -9.51 5.25
N GLU A 127 10.75 -8.47 5.98
CA GLU A 127 12.12 -8.29 6.47
C GLU A 127 12.52 -9.37 7.47
N LEU A 128 11.64 -9.69 8.42
CA LEU A 128 11.86 -10.78 9.37
C LEU A 128 12.05 -12.13 8.66
N ALA A 129 11.22 -12.38 7.64
CA ALA A 129 11.30 -13.60 6.84
C ALA A 129 12.60 -13.67 6.02
N GLU A 130 12.99 -12.57 5.37
CA GLU A 130 14.21 -12.53 4.55
C GLU A 130 15.47 -12.80 5.38
N ALA A 131 15.50 -12.39 6.66
CA ALA A 131 16.64 -12.63 7.55
C ALA A 131 16.93 -14.12 7.80
N THR A 132 15.96 -15.02 7.58
CA THR A 132 16.09 -16.45 7.89
C THR A 132 15.91 -17.37 6.67
N ALA A 133 15.28 -16.87 5.61
CA ALA A 133 14.93 -17.65 4.44
C ALA A 133 16.14 -17.99 3.54
N LYS A 134 16.06 -19.14 2.85
CA LYS A 134 17.11 -19.66 1.94
C LYS A 134 16.65 -19.80 0.48
N GLY A 135 15.36 -19.78 0.24
CA GLY A 135 14.71 -19.67 -1.07
C GLY A 135 13.21 -19.37 -0.96
N PRO A 136 12.52 -19.02 -2.07
CA PRO A 136 11.13 -18.53 -2.04
C PRO A 136 10.15 -19.39 -1.24
N GLY A 137 10.32 -20.72 -1.24
CA GLY A 137 9.52 -21.64 -0.41
C GLY A 137 9.72 -21.40 1.10
N SER A 138 10.96 -21.39 1.58
CA SER A 138 11.26 -21.09 3.00
C SER A 138 10.89 -19.67 3.41
N PHE A 139 10.94 -18.71 2.47
CA PHE A 139 10.50 -17.34 2.72
C PHE A 139 8.98 -17.28 2.87
N ALA A 140 8.21 -17.96 2.03
CA ALA A 140 6.76 -17.99 2.15
C ALA A 140 6.32 -18.51 3.54
N THR A 141 6.98 -19.55 4.05
CA THR A 141 6.75 -20.05 5.42
C THR A 141 7.14 -19.02 6.47
N ALA A 142 8.38 -18.52 6.44
CA ALA A 142 8.87 -17.55 7.42
C ALA A 142 8.10 -16.21 7.38
N PHE A 143 7.53 -15.85 6.23
CA PHE A 143 6.71 -14.66 6.05
C PHE A 143 5.37 -14.77 6.79
N ILE A 144 4.75 -15.95 6.78
CA ILE A 144 3.54 -16.18 7.57
C ILE A 144 3.85 -16.05 9.07
N ASP A 145 4.95 -16.63 9.54
CA ASP A 145 5.40 -16.46 10.93
C ASP A 145 5.74 -14.99 11.24
N GLY A 146 6.33 -14.28 10.27
CA GLY A 146 6.60 -12.85 10.37
C GLY A 146 5.34 -12.00 10.52
N LEU A 147 4.24 -12.35 9.85
CA LEU A 147 2.95 -11.66 9.99
C LEU A 147 2.33 -11.84 11.39
N ASP A 148 2.60 -12.97 12.06
CA ASP A 148 2.17 -13.19 13.45
C ASP A 148 3.09 -12.45 14.44
N ALA A 149 4.40 -12.43 14.16
CA ALA A 149 5.41 -11.88 15.06
C ALA A 149 5.48 -10.34 15.08
N VAL A 150 4.98 -9.64 14.05
CA VAL A 150 5.00 -8.17 14.02
C VAL A 150 3.97 -7.62 15.00
N ASP A 151 4.46 -6.97 16.04
CA ASP A 151 3.65 -6.30 17.05
C ASP A 151 3.79 -4.76 16.99
N ALA A 152 3.07 -4.08 17.87
CA ALA A 152 3.08 -2.62 17.93
C ALA A 152 4.42 -2.02 18.40
N GLU A 153 5.22 -2.77 19.16
CA GLU A 153 6.56 -2.33 19.58
C GLU A 153 7.51 -2.36 18.39
N LEU A 154 7.51 -3.46 17.64
CA LEU A 154 8.33 -3.62 16.45
C LEU A 154 7.97 -2.59 15.38
N ILE A 155 6.68 -2.34 15.14
CA ILE A 155 6.23 -1.29 14.22
C ILE A 155 6.81 0.07 14.64
N ARG A 156 6.68 0.45 15.91
CA ARG A 156 7.23 1.73 16.41
C ARG A 156 8.75 1.81 16.27
N ALA A 157 9.46 0.70 16.47
CA ALA A 157 10.91 0.67 16.44
C ALA A 157 11.50 0.61 15.02
N LYS A 158 10.79 0.01 14.05
CA LYS A 158 11.37 -0.38 12.75
C LYS A 158 10.62 0.13 11.54
N ALA A 159 9.40 0.66 11.67
CA ALA A 159 8.65 1.21 10.53
C ALA A 159 9.45 2.30 9.83
N ARG A 160 9.54 2.22 8.50
CA ARG A 160 10.23 3.21 7.67
C ARG A 160 9.24 3.79 6.68
N PHE A 161 8.72 4.96 7.00
CA PHE A 161 7.87 5.72 6.09
C PHE A 161 8.13 7.22 6.19
N GLU A 162 7.92 7.91 5.07
CA GLU A 162 8.01 9.36 4.94
C GLU A 162 6.66 9.90 4.51
N ALA A 163 6.19 10.97 5.14
CA ALA A 163 4.92 11.61 4.80
C ALA A 163 5.14 13.06 4.37
N SER A 164 4.56 13.44 3.23
CA SER A 164 4.64 14.80 2.69
C SER A 164 3.29 15.24 2.12
N PRO A 165 2.92 16.54 2.25
CA PRO A 165 1.79 17.07 1.49
C PRO A 165 2.08 17.00 -0.01
N LEU A 166 1.03 16.82 -0.82
CA LEU A 166 1.07 16.86 -2.28
C LEU A 166 0.66 18.24 -2.83
#